data_AF-A0A924K6P4-F1
#
_entry.id   AF-A0A924K6P4-F1
#
_cell.length_a   1.000
_cell.length_b   1.000
_cell.length_c   1.000
_cell.angle_alpha   90.00
_cell.angle_beta   90.00
_cell.angle_gamma   90.00
#
_symmetry.space_group_name_H-M   'P 1'
#
loop_
_entity.id
_entity.type
_entity.pdbx_description
1 polymer ?
#
loop_
_entity_poly.entity_id
_entity_poly.type
_entity_poly.pdbx_seq_one_letter_code
_entity_poly.pdbx_strand_id
1 'polypeptide(L)'
;MNALLQAPRHFCPTTIKITGSKSETNRLLLLQALYPQIQLDNISDSDDSQLMIKALSTQQSHIDIHHAGTAMRFLTAYFATQAGRTVTITGSSRMQERPIKILVDALRQLGAEISYEATEGFPPLKIKGKKITQNKIALPANVSSQYISALLLIAPRLQNGLTINLEGEITSIPYIRMTLALLNELGIKTTFNNQTITVKYTSKIEYQCAITVESDWSSASYFFAITALSAPGTKICLSSYKPDSLQGDAALSEIYKSFGVKTTFYDGTLELLKTNHQPEALQLSLHNTPDIAQTIAVTCFGLGLGCHLTGLHTLKIKETDRLTALQTELSKLGATVAISENSLTLKPAVRILPNVRIATYNDHRMAMAFAPLAVKVPIIIEGSEVVSKSYPAFWNDLKKIGFQISEVL
;
A
#
# COMPACT_ATOMS: atom_id res chain seq x y z
N MET A 1 11.59 20.36 -1.35
CA MET A 1 10.86 21.51 -0.76
C MET A 1 10.58 21.22 0.70
N ASN A 2 10.75 22.19 1.61
CA ASN A 2 10.30 22.03 3.01
C ASN A 2 8.96 22.74 3.18
N ALA A 3 7.96 22.04 3.71
CA ALA A 3 6.59 22.54 3.82
C ALA A 3 6.25 22.86 5.27
N LEU A 4 5.91 24.12 5.57
CA LEU A 4 5.29 24.51 6.83
C LEU A 4 3.78 24.30 6.74
N LEU A 5 3.21 23.52 7.66
CA LEU A 5 1.78 23.26 7.74
C LEU A 5 1.14 23.98 8.92
N GLN A 6 -0.02 24.56 8.65
CA GLN A 6 -0.92 25.11 9.66
C GLN A 6 -2.36 24.67 9.35
N ALA A 7 -3.01 24.03 10.31
CA ALA A 7 -4.40 23.63 10.16
C ALA A 7 -5.37 24.83 10.30
N PRO A 8 -6.55 24.78 9.66
CA PRO A 8 -7.55 25.81 9.83
C PRO A 8 -8.22 25.72 11.21
N ARG A 9 -8.86 26.80 11.65
CA ARG A 9 -9.75 26.76 12.83
C ARG A 9 -11.02 25.93 12.56
N HIS A 10 -11.49 25.94 11.32
CA HIS A 10 -12.66 25.20 10.84
C HIS A 10 -12.33 24.55 9.49
N PHE A 11 -12.56 23.25 9.37
CA PHE A 11 -12.33 22.53 8.11
C PHE A 11 -13.40 22.88 7.08
N CYS A 12 -13.00 22.98 5.81
CA CYS A 12 -13.93 23.19 4.71
C CYS A 12 -14.74 21.91 4.46
N PRO A 13 -16.09 22.00 4.34
CA PRO A 13 -16.93 20.84 4.07
C PRO A 13 -16.76 20.39 2.62
N THR A 14 -15.84 19.47 2.40
CA THR A 14 -15.55 18.90 1.08
C THR A 14 -15.32 17.39 1.19
N THR A 15 -15.62 16.67 0.12
CA THR A 15 -15.31 15.25 0.01
C THR A 15 -13.96 15.10 -0.66
N ILE A 16 -13.03 14.44 0.01
CA ILE A 16 -11.71 14.15 -0.54
C ILE A 16 -11.75 12.84 -1.31
N LYS A 17 -11.28 12.90 -2.55
CA LYS A 17 -11.09 11.74 -3.40
C LYS A 17 -9.64 11.29 -3.34
N ILE A 18 -9.34 10.43 -2.38
CA ILE A 18 -8.09 9.66 -2.37
C ILE A 18 -8.12 8.75 -3.61
N THR A 19 -7.00 8.60 -4.31
CA THR A 19 -6.93 7.68 -5.44
C THR A 19 -7.04 6.23 -4.99
N GLY A 20 -7.33 5.33 -5.93
CA GLY A 20 -7.39 3.90 -5.68
C GLY A 20 -6.13 3.35 -5.02
N SER A 21 -6.31 2.25 -4.29
CA SER A 21 -5.22 1.48 -3.70
C SER A 21 -4.23 1.07 -4.78
N LYS A 22 -2.95 1.39 -4.57
CA LYS A 22 -1.86 0.93 -5.43
C LYS A 22 -1.87 -0.60 -5.57
N SER A 23 -2.20 -1.30 -4.48
CA SER A 23 -2.21 -2.77 -4.45
C SER A 23 -3.31 -3.35 -5.32
N GLU A 24 -4.53 -2.80 -5.26
CA GLU A 24 -5.63 -3.24 -6.12
C GLU A 24 -5.42 -2.79 -7.57
N THR A 25 -5.02 -1.53 -7.78
CA THR A 25 -4.75 -0.95 -9.09
C THR A 25 -3.77 -1.81 -9.90
N ASN A 26 -2.61 -2.16 -9.33
CA ASN A 26 -1.61 -2.93 -10.07
C ASN A 26 -2.05 -4.37 -10.40
N ARG A 27 -2.92 -4.97 -9.58
CA ARG A 27 -3.52 -6.28 -9.87
C ARG A 27 -4.52 -6.17 -11.01
N LEU A 28 -5.41 -5.20 -10.93
CA LEU A 28 -6.45 -4.93 -11.91
C LEU A 28 -5.88 -4.48 -13.26
N LEU A 29 -4.81 -3.69 -13.28
CA LEU A 29 -4.10 -3.32 -14.51
C LEU A 29 -3.50 -4.53 -15.23
N LEU A 30 -2.87 -5.46 -14.50
CA LEU A 30 -2.36 -6.69 -15.11
C LEU A 30 -3.53 -7.55 -15.64
N LEU A 31 -4.61 -7.67 -14.88
CA LEU A 31 -5.81 -8.39 -15.32
C LEU A 31 -6.44 -7.72 -16.54
N GLN A 32 -6.48 -6.39 -16.62
CA GLN A 32 -6.93 -5.64 -17.80
C GLN A 32 -6.03 -5.92 -19.01
N ALA A 33 -4.72 -6.04 -18.83
CA ALA A 33 -3.82 -6.44 -19.92
C ALA A 33 -4.05 -7.88 -20.41
N LEU A 34 -4.59 -8.76 -19.56
CA LEU A 34 -4.98 -10.13 -19.92
C LEU A 34 -6.42 -10.23 -20.45
N TYR A 35 -7.29 -9.33 -20.01
CA TYR A 35 -8.72 -9.22 -20.34
C TYR A 35 -9.04 -7.76 -20.70
N PRO A 36 -8.79 -7.33 -21.95
CA PRO A 36 -8.89 -5.93 -22.36
C PRO A 36 -10.28 -5.30 -22.21
N GLN A 37 -11.33 -6.09 -22.02
CA GLN A 37 -12.68 -5.60 -21.74
C GLN A 37 -12.85 -4.98 -20.35
N ILE A 38 -11.92 -5.19 -19.42
CA ILE A 38 -12.00 -4.60 -18.08
C ILE A 38 -11.85 -3.08 -18.19
N GLN A 39 -12.84 -2.34 -17.68
CA GLN A 39 -12.76 -0.90 -17.48
C GLN A 39 -12.48 -0.62 -16.00
N LEU A 40 -11.56 0.30 -15.71
CA LEU A 40 -11.13 0.63 -14.37
C LEU A 40 -11.37 2.11 -14.09
N ASP A 41 -12.05 2.39 -12.99
CA ASP A 41 -12.24 3.73 -12.46
C ASP A 41 -11.46 3.91 -11.15
N ASN A 42 -11.11 5.15 -10.82
CA ASN A 42 -10.38 5.51 -9.59
C ASN A 42 -9.02 4.79 -9.44
N ILE A 43 -8.29 4.53 -10.53
CA ILE A 43 -6.95 3.93 -10.44
C ILE A 43 -5.97 4.82 -9.64
N SER A 44 -5.00 4.19 -8.97
CA SER A 44 -3.90 4.89 -8.29
C SER A 44 -3.09 5.73 -9.28
N ASP A 45 -2.80 6.97 -8.91
CA ASP A 45 -1.89 7.87 -9.63
C ASP A 45 -0.43 7.77 -9.15
N SER A 46 -0.12 6.82 -8.25
CA SER A 46 1.22 6.62 -7.72
C SER A 46 2.24 6.27 -8.82
N ASP A 47 3.51 6.64 -8.58
CA ASP A 47 4.62 6.34 -9.50
C ASP A 47 4.68 4.85 -9.90
N ASP A 48 4.44 3.94 -8.94
CA ASP A 48 4.38 2.48 -9.16
C ASP A 48 3.30 2.10 -10.19
N SER A 49 2.10 2.68 -10.07
CA SER A 49 0.97 2.38 -10.96
C SER A 49 1.12 3.03 -12.33
N GLN A 50 1.69 4.23 -12.41
CA GLN A 50 2.03 4.86 -13.69
C GLN A 50 3.07 4.05 -14.48
N LEU A 51 4.10 3.52 -13.80
CA LEU A 51 5.09 2.64 -14.41
C LEU A 51 4.47 1.31 -14.88
N MET A 52 3.53 0.76 -14.12
CA MET A 52 2.78 -0.44 -14.51
C MET A 52 1.97 -0.21 -15.81
N ILE A 53 1.23 0.90 -15.90
CA ILE A 53 0.46 1.29 -17.09
C ILE A 53 1.39 1.42 -18.31
N LYS A 54 2.51 2.14 -18.15
CA LYS A 54 3.50 2.34 -19.21
C LYS A 54 4.11 1.01 -19.68
N ALA A 55 4.46 0.13 -18.75
CA ALA A 55 5.07 -1.16 -19.07
C ALA A 55 4.10 -2.14 -19.75
N LEU A 56 2.81 -2.14 -19.38
CA LEU A 56 1.80 -3.00 -19.99
C LEU A 56 1.41 -2.54 -21.40
N SER A 57 1.42 -1.23 -21.64
CA SER A 57 1.01 -0.63 -22.92
C SER A 57 2.14 -0.55 -23.96
N THR A 58 3.41 -0.50 -23.53
CA THR A 58 4.55 -0.37 -24.45
C THR A 58 4.80 -1.65 -25.25
N GLN A 59 5.30 -1.49 -26.47
CA GLN A 59 5.86 -2.58 -27.32
C GLN A 59 7.39 -2.65 -27.27
N GLN A 60 8.02 -1.80 -26.45
CA GLN A 60 9.47 -1.80 -26.30
C GLN A 60 9.96 -3.12 -25.70
N SER A 61 11.15 -3.54 -26.15
CA SER A 61 11.86 -4.71 -25.65
C SER A 61 12.72 -4.42 -24.42
N HIS A 62 12.92 -3.16 -24.05
CA HIS A 62 13.61 -2.76 -22.82
C HIS A 62 12.67 -1.91 -21.96
N ILE A 63 12.41 -2.37 -20.74
CA ILE A 63 11.45 -1.74 -19.83
C ILE A 63 12.14 -1.44 -18.50
N ASP A 64 12.24 -0.16 -18.16
CA ASP A 64 12.72 0.31 -16.87
C ASP A 64 11.54 0.66 -15.97
N ILE A 65 11.44 -0.04 -14.84
CA ILE A 65 10.41 0.16 -13.81
C ILE A 65 10.94 0.92 -12.59
N HIS A 66 12.13 1.50 -12.68
CA HIS A 66 12.79 2.28 -11.63
C HIS A 66 12.80 1.56 -10.26
N HIS A 67 12.06 2.06 -9.28
CA HIS A 67 11.97 1.50 -7.93
C HIS A 67 10.68 0.70 -7.68
N ALA A 68 9.84 0.50 -8.71
CA ALA A 68 8.50 -0.06 -8.59
C ALA A 68 8.50 -1.56 -8.32
N GLY A 69 8.54 -1.93 -7.04
CA GLY A 69 8.70 -3.32 -6.63
C GLY A 69 7.59 -4.23 -7.15
N THR A 70 6.35 -3.77 -7.06
CA THR A 70 5.18 -4.53 -7.50
C THR A 70 5.22 -4.79 -8.99
N ALA A 71 5.53 -3.73 -9.77
CA ALA A 71 5.66 -3.81 -11.21
C ALA A 71 6.71 -4.86 -11.62
N MET A 72 7.89 -4.87 -11.00
CA MET A 72 8.95 -5.85 -11.30
C MET A 72 8.43 -7.29 -11.24
N ARG A 73 7.76 -7.66 -10.13
CA ARG A 73 7.28 -9.04 -9.90
C ARG A 73 6.14 -9.38 -10.85
N PHE A 74 5.14 -8.50 -10.95
CA PHE A 74 3.94 -8.77 -11.72
C PHE A 74 4.23 -8.81 -13.22
N LEU A 75 5.04 -7.87 -13.72
CA LEU A 75 5.45 -7.83 -15.12
C LEU A 75 6.36 -8.99 -15.50
N THR A 76 7.22 -9.47 -14.57
CA THR A 76 8.03 -10.67 -14.81
C THR A 76 7.16 -11.88 -15.12
N ALA A 77 6.12 -12.12 -14.32
CA ALA A 77 5.16 -13.19 -14.55
C ALA A 77 4.34 -12.96 -15.83
N TYR A 78 3.86 -11.73 -16.05
CA TYR A 78 3.10 -11.36 -17.24
C TYR A 78 3.89 -11.63 -18.52
N PHE A 79 5.09 -11.06 -18.66
CA PHE A 79 5.91 -11.22 -19.87
C PHE A 79 6.36 -12.66 -20.11
N ALA A 80 6.52 -13.47 -19.06
CA ALA A 80 6.83 -14.89 -19.19
C ALA A 80 5.73 -15.68 -19.95
N THR A 81 4.49 -15.18 -19.93
CA THR A 81 3.34 -15.80 -20.61
C THR A 81 3.02 -15.22 -22.00
N GLN A 82 3.70 -14.13 -22.41
CA GLN A 82 3.44 -13.46 -23.69
C GLN A 82 4.21 -14.12 -24.83
N ALA A 83 3.71 -15.26 -25.31
CA ALA A 83 4.35 -16.04 -26.38
C ALA A 83 4.74 -15.18 -27.60
N GLY A 84 6.01 -15.25 -27.99
CA GLY A 84 6.57 -14.50 -29.14
C GLY A 84 7.12 -13.12 -28.77
N ARG A 85 6.98 -12.66 -27.53
CA ARG A 85 7.55 -11.39 -27.05
C ARG A 85 8.84 -11.64 -26.24
N THR A 86 9.89 -10.88 -26.51
CA THR A 86 11.12 -10.86 -25.69
C THR A 86 11.30 -9.48 -25.07
N VAL A 87 11.47 -9.45 -23.74
CA VAL A 87 11.63 -8.21 -22.97
C VAL A 87 12.81 -8.34 -22.01
N THR A 88 13.61 -7.30 -21.92
CA THR A 88 14.54 -7.05 -20.81
C THR A 88 13.88 -6.09 -19.85
N ILE A 89 13.56 -6.54 -18.65
CA ILE A 89 13.02 -5.71 -17.58
C ILE A 89 14.13 -5.37 -16.58
N THR A 90 14.29 -4.08 -16.32
CA THR A 90 15.31 -3.53 -15.42
C THR A 90 14.67 -2.55 -14.44
N GLY A 91 15.49 -2.03 -13.54
CA GLY A 91 15.12 -0.94 -12.64
C GLY A 91 16.35 -0.15 -12.22
N SER A 92 16.12 0.78 -11.29
CA SER A 92 17.17 1.48 -10.55
C SER A 92 18.24 0.54 -9.96
N SER A 93 19.42 1.07 -9.62
CA SER A 93 20.48 0.31 -8.95
C SER A 93 19.96 -0.42 -7.71
N ARG A 94 19.13 0.25 -6.89
CA ARG A 94 18.51 -0.38 -5.72
C ARG A 94 17.57 -1.52 -6.09
N MET A 95 16.83 -1.44 -7.21
CA MET A 95 15.96 -2.53 -7.66
C MET A 95 16.77 -3.75 -8.11
N GLN A 96 17.93 -3.53 -8.72
CA GLN A 96 18.86 -4.59 -9.14
C GLN A 96 19.52 -5.32 -7.96
N GLU A 97 19.32 -4.85 -6.73
CA GLU A 97 19.73 -5.54 -5.49
C GLU A 97 18.54 -6.20 -4.77
N ARG A 98 17.32 -6.09 -5.31
CA ARG A 98 16.14 -6.67 -4.66
C ARG A 98 15.93 -8.10 -5.13
N PRO A 99 15.79 -9.07 -4.22
CA PRO A 99 15.66 -10.47 -4.59
C PRO A 99 14.39 -10.69 -5.42
N ILE A 100 14.51 -11.58 -6.40
CA ILE A 100 13.40 -12.08 -7.23
C ILE A 100 13.54 -13.57 -7.59
N LYS A 101 14.64 -14.22 -7.16
CA LYS A 101 14.98 -15.60 -7.50
C LYS A 101 13.82 -16.59 -7.37
N ILE A 102 13.11 -16.57 -6.25
CA ILE A 102 12.00 -17.48 -5.96
C ILE A 102 10.91 -17.41 -7.05
N LEU A 103 10.56 -16.21 -7.50
CA LEU A 103 9.57 -16.05 -8.57
C LEU A 103 10.09 -16.55 -9.92
N VAL A 104 11.35 -16.26 -10.25
CA VAL A 104 11.98 -16.71 -11.50
C VAL A 104 12.07 -18.24 -11.54
N ASP A 105 12.49 -18.87 -10.44
CA ASP A 105 12.55 -20.32 -10.32
C ASP A 105 11.16 -20.95 -10.49
N ALA A 106 10.13 -20.38 -9.86
CA ALA A 106 8.74 -20.83 -10.00
C ALA A 106 8.25 -20.75 -11.45
N LEU A 107 8.51 -19.63 -12.13
CA LEU A 107 8.14 -19.44 -13.53
C LEU A 107 8.91 -20.39 -14.45
N ARG A 108 10.20 -20.65 -14.18
CA ARG A 108 11.01 -21.64 -14.91
C ARG A 108 10.49 -23.06 -14.72
N GLN A 109 10.08 -23.44 -13.50
CA GLN A 109 9.40 -24.72 -13.25
C GLN A 109 8.09 -24.85 -14.03
N LEU A 110 7.36 -23.74 -14.24
CA LEU A 110 6.19 -23.70 -15.10
C LEU A 110 6.54 -23.75 -16.61
N GLY A 111 7.82 -23.68 -16.98
CA GLY A 111 8.29 -23.73 -18.37
C GLY A 111 8.55 -22.36 -19.01
N ALA A 112 8.61 -21.28 -18.23
CA ALA A 112 9.03 -19.98 -18.73
C ALA A 112 10.54 -19.96 -19.08
N GLU A 113 10.92 -19.13 -20.05
CA GLU A 113 12.32 -18.87 -20.39
C GLU A 113 12.74 -17.48 -19.90
N ILE A 114 13.50 -17.47 -18.81
CA ILE A 114 13.97 -16.24 -18.15
C ILE A 114 15.46 -16.41 -17.88
N SER A 115 16.29 -15.41 -18.21
CA SER A 115 17.72 -15.32 -17.86
C SER A 115 18.00 -14.05 -17.05
N TYR A 116 19.02 -14.12 -16.20
CA TYR A 116 19.58 -12.95 -15.52
C TYR A 116 20.60 -12.30 -16.45
N GLU A 117 20.55 -10.99 -16.64
CA GLU A 117 21.52 -10.26 -17.48
C GLU A 117 22.74 -9.77 -16.68
N ALA A 118 22.65 -9.80 -15.35
CA ALA A 118 23.75 -9.41 -14.46
C ALA A 118 23.95 -10.44 -13.34
N THR A 119 23.43 -10.19 -12.13
CA THR A 119 23.61 -11.08 -10.97
C THR A 119 22.47 -12.08 -10.86
N GLU A 120 22.80 -13.37 -10.65
CA GLU A 120 21.79 -14.39 -10.42
C GLU A 120 20.92 -14.06 -9.20
N GLY A 121 19.61 -14.19 -9.35
CA GLY A 121 18.63 -13.95 -8.29
C GLY A 121 18.09 -12.53 -8.21
N PHE A 122 18.62 -11.60 -9.03
CA PHE A 122 18.28 -10.18 -9.02
C PHE A 122 18.04 -9.64 -10.44
N PRO A 123 17.21 -8.59 -10.64
CA PRO A 123 17.12 -7.90 -11.92
C PRO A 123 18.48 -7.30 -12.34
N PRO A 124 18.73 -7.03 -13.64
CA PRO A 124 17.80 -7.11 -14.77
C PRO A 124 17.52 -8.53 -15.26
N LEU A 125 16.31 -8.74 -15.80
CA LEU A 125 15.86 -10.03 -16.32
C LEU A 125 15.56 -9.93 -17.81
N LYS A 126 16.06 -10.88 -18.59
CA LYS A 126 15.63 -11.10 -19.98
C LYS A 126 14.63 -12.25 -20.02
N ILE A 127 13.45 -11.95 -20.52
CA ILE A 127 12.27 -12.82 -20.50
C ILE A 127 11.86 -13.07 -21.94
N LYS A 128 11.90 -14.33 -22.37
CA LYS A 128 11.29 -14.76 -23.63
C LYS A 128 9.94 -15.40 -23.30
N GLY A 129 8.88 -14.71 -23.65
CA GLY A 129 7.52 -15.16 -23.37
C GLY A 129 7.21 -16.45 -24.11
N LYS A 130 6.57 -17.39 -23.39
CA LYS A 130 6.23 -18.72 -23.88
C LYS A 130 4.78 -19.08 -23.56
N LYS A 131 4.27 -20.05 -24.30
CA LYS A 131 3.05 -20.76 -23.91
C LYS A 131 3.37 -21.73 -22.78
N ILE A 132 2.94 -21.40 -21.57
CA ILE A 132 3.11 -22.25 -20.38
C ILE A 132 2.04 -23.34 -20.37
N THR A 133 2.46 -24.60 -20.27
CA THR A 133 1.58 -25.78 -20.22
C THR A 133 1.59 -26.48 -18.87
N GLN A 134 2.65 -26.34 -18.09
CA GLN A 134 2.69 -26.82 -16.72
C GLN A 134 1.76 -25.99 -15.84
N ASN A 135 1.14 -26.63 -14.84
CA ASN A 135 0.09 -26.02 -14.03
C ASN A 135 0.19 -26.34 -12.54
N LYS A 136 1.30 -26.93 -12.08
CA LYS A 136 1.51 -27.27 -10.67
C LYS A 136 2.91 -26.87 -10.24
N ILE A 137 2.99 -26.17 -9.11
CA ILE A 137 4.24 -25.80 -8.45
C ILE A 137 4.08 -25.84 -6.93
N ALA A 138 5.21 -25.98 -6.24
CA ALA A 138 5.31 -25.80 -4.80
C ALA A 138 6.16 -24.57 -4.49
N LEU A 139 5.77 -23.80 -3.48
CA LEU A 139 6.49 -22.61 -3.02
C LEU A 139 6.54 -22.56 -1.50
N PRO A 140 7.63 -22.09 -0.89
CA PRO A 140 7.63 -21.85 0.55
C PRO A 140 6.57 -20.81 0.91
N ALA A 141 5.84 -21.03 1.98
CA ALA A 141 4.68 -20.22 2.39
C ALA A 141 5.09 -18.89 3.09
N ASN A 142 6.35 -18.79 3.50
CA ASN A 142 6.95 -17.62 4.15
C ASN A 142 7.58 -16.61 3.17
N VAL A 143 7.37 -16.79 1.86
CA VAL A 143 7.92 -15.89 0.83
C VAL A 143 7.06 -14.63 0.67
N SER A 144 7.59 -13.64 -0.05
CA SER A 144 6.83 -12.42 -0.35
C SER A 144 5.51 -12.75 -1.06
N SER A 145 4.40 -12.23 -0.53
CA SER A 145 3.07 -12.37 -1.13
C SER A 145 3.00 -11.88 -2.56
N GLN A 146 3.87 -10.96 -2.96
CA GLN A 146 3.94 -10.46 -4.34
C GLN A 146 4.30 -11.56 -5.34
N TYR A 147 5.11 -12.56 -4.95
CA TYR A 147 5.44 -13.68 -5.84
C TYR A 147 4.22 -14.56 -6.08
N ILE A 148 3.52 -14.91 -5.00
CA ILE A 148 2.29 -15.71 -5.06
C ILE A 148 1.24 -14.94 -5.86
N SER A 149 0.99 -13.66 -5.55
CA SER A 149 0.07 -12.81 -6.31
C SER A 149 0.42 -12.74 -7.79
N ALA A 150 1.70 -12.56 -8.17
CA ALA A 150 2.11 -12.51 -9.57
C ALA A 150 1.70 -13.78 -10.35
N LEU A 151 1.90 -14.95 -9.74
CA LEU A 151 1.54 -16.25 -10.32
C LEU A 151 0.01 -16.42 -10.40
N LEU A 152 -0.73 -16.05 -9.34
CA LEU A 152 -2.19 -16.12 -9.32
C LEU A 152 -2.84 -15.21 -10.37
N LEU A 153 -2.26 -14.03 -10.64
CA LEU A 153 -2.78 -13.08 -11.62
C LEU A 153 -2.66 -13.57 -13.07
N ILE A 154 -1.60 -14.33 -13.40
CA ILE A 154 -1.43 -14.90 -14.75
C ILE A 154 -2.14 -16.24 -14.94
N ALA A 155 -2.41 -16.95 -13.84
CA ALA A 155 -3.03 -18.28 -13.85
C ALA A 155 -4.31 -18.42 -14.68
N PRO A 156 -5.24 -17.44 -14.72
CA PRO A 156 -6.46 -17.54 -15.50
C PRO A 156 -6.23 -17.65 -17.01
N ARG A 157 -5.06 -17.24 -17.51
CA ARG A 157 -4.67 -17.32 -18.92
C ARG A 157 -3.80 -18.53 -19.26
N LEU A 158 -3.41 -19.32 -18.27
CA LEU A 158 -2.74 -20.60 -18.48
C LEU A 158 -3.80 -21.64 -18.87
N GLN A 159 -3.61 -22.36 -19.99
CA GLN A 159 -4.65 -23.25 -20.54
C GLN A 159 -5.10 -24.34 -19.55
N ASN A 160 -4.19 -24.78 -18.67
CA ASN A 160 -4.43 -25.81 -17.66
C ASN A 160 -4.71 -25.22 -16.26
N GLY A 161 -4.94 -23.90 -16.16
CA GLY A 161 -5.02 -23.16 -14.91
C GLY A 161 -3.69 -23.19 -14.14
N LEU A 162 -3.76 -22.96 -12.83
CA LEU A 162 -2.61 -23.11 -11.93
C LEU A 162 -3.06 -23.65 -10.57
N THR A 163 -2.27 -24.59 -10.04
CA THR A 163 -2.34 -25.04 -8.65
C THR A 163 -0.99 -24.76 -7.98
N ILE A 164 -1.03 -24.01 -6.88
CA ILE A 164 0.14 -23.68 -6.06
C ILE A 164 -0.02 -24.37 -4.72
N ASN A 165 0.94 -25.21 -4.34
CA ASN A 165 1.06 -25.73 -2.99
C ASN A 165 2.00 -24.84 -2.16
N LEU A 166 1.52 -24.30 -1.05
CA LEU A 166 2.33 -23.49 -0.14
C LEU A 166 2.91 -24.36 0.99
N GLU A 167 4.23 -24.41 1.09
CA GLU A 167 4.94 -25.27 2.05
C GLU A 167 5.31 -24.49 3.32
N GLY A 168 4.80 -24.92 4.48
CA GLY A 168 5.07 -24.31 5.77
C GLY A 168 4.03 -23.27 6.20
N GLU A 169 4.41 -22.38 7.11
CA GLU A 169 3.51 -21.36 7.66
C GLU A 169 3.24 -20.24 6.65
N ILE A 170 1.97 -20.01 6.34
CA ILE A 170 1.56 -19.00 5.36
C ILE A 170 1.64 -17.62 5.98
N THR A 171 2.56 -16.81 5.45
CA THR A 171 2.64 -15.40 5.78
C THR A 171 1.80 -14.56 4.80
N SER A 172 1.41 -13.35 5.21
CA SER A 172 0.81 -12.36 4.30
C SER A 172 -0.49 -12.80 3.60
N ILE A 173 -1.30 -13.63 4.28
CA ILE A 173 -2.64 -14.09 3.85
C ILE A 173 -3.52 -12.96 3.27
N PRO A 174 -3.53 -11.72 3.82
CA PRO A 174 -4.39 -10.65 3.29
C PRO A 174 -4.17 -10.37 1.80
N TYR A 175 -2.93 -10.37 1.31
CA TYR A 175 -2.65 -10.08 -0.11
C TYR A 175 -3.00 -11.24 -1.04
N ILE A 176 -2.90 -12.49 -0.55
CA ILE A 176 -3.38 -13.66 -1.29
C ILE A 176 -4.90 -13.56 -1.43
N ARG A 177 -5.62 -13.32 -0.32
CA ARG A 177 -7.08 -13.17 -0.31
C ARG A 177 -7.54 -12.01 -1.20
N MET A 178 -6.87 -10.87 -1.16
CA MET A 178 -7.13 -9.74 -2.07
C MET A 178 -7.02 -10.15 -3.54
N THR A 179 -5.97 -10.90 -3.89
CA THR A 179 -5.78 -11.36 -5.28
C THR A 179 -6.90 -12.31 -5.70
N LEU A 180 -7.26 -13.27 -4.83
CA LEU A 180 -8.33 -14.24 -5.10
C LEU A 180 -9.71 -13.57 -5.18
N ALA A 181 -9.97 -12.59 -4.32
CA ALA A 181 -11.23 -11.85 -4.32
C ALA A 181 -11.41 -11.04 -5.61
N LEU A 182 -10.37 -10.35 -6.09
CA LEU A 182 -10.40 -9.63 -7.37
C LEU A 182 -10.60 -10.59 -8.56
N LEU A 183 -10.00 -11.78 -8.52
CA LEU A 183 -10.25 -12.81 -9.54
C LEU A 183 -11.70 -13.28 -9.50
N ASN A 184 -12.25 -13.56 -8.31
CA ASN A 184 -13.63 -14.00 -8.15
C ASN A 184 -14.64 -12.92 -8.55
N GLU A 185 -14.35 -11.64 -8.31
CA GLU A 185 -15.17 -10.49 -8.75
C GLU A 185 -15.28 -10.42 -10.28
N LEU A 186 -14.23 -10.85 -11.00
CA LEU A 186 -14.23 -11.01 -12.46
C LEU A 186 -14.87 -12.32 -12.95
N GLY A 187 -15.45 -13.12 -12.05
CA GLY A 187 -16.05 -14.43 -12.36
C GLY A 187 -15.03 -15.57 -12.54
N ILE A 188 -13.74 -15.33 -12.27
CA ILE A 188 -12.70 -16.35 -12.38
C ILE A 188 -12.76 -17.25 -11.14
N LYS A 189 -12.96 -18.55 -11.34
CA LYS A 189 -13.12 -19.52 -10.24
C LYS A 189 -11.78 -19.79 -9.54
N THR A 190 -11.73 -19.51 -8.24
CA THR A 190 -10.59 -19.80 -7.37
C THR A 190 -10.95 -20.63 -6.14
N THR A 191 -9.98 -21.35 -5.58
CA THR A 191 -10.10 -22.03 -4.28
C THR A 191 -8.82 -21.84 -3.47
N PHE A 192 -8.94 -21.83 -2.14
CA PHE A 192 -7.81 -21.80 -1.22
C PHE A 192 -8.10 -22.67 0.01
N ASN A 193 -7.62 -23.93 -0.02
CA ASN A 193 -7.88 -24.94 1.00
C ASN A 193 -6.56 -25.63 1.40
N ASN A 194 -6.32 -25.84 2.70
CA ASN A 194 -5.19 -26.62 3.22
C ASN A 194 -3.83 -26.29 2.54
N GLN A 195 -3.47 -25.01 2.48
CA GLN A 195 -2.26 -24.50 1.82
C GLN A 195 -2.19 -24.66 0.28
N THR A 196 -3.21 -25.23 -0.35
CA THR A 196 -3.32 -25.33 -1.80
C THR A 196 -4.22 -24.24 -2.36
N ILE A 197 -3.71 -23.46 -3.30
CA ILE A 197 -4.47 -22.47 -4.07
C ILE A 197 -4.67 -23.00 -5.48
N THR A 198 -5.90 -22.96 -6.00
CA THR A 198 -6.19 -23.28 -7.40
C THR A 198 -6.90 -22.12 -8.08
N VAL A 199 -6.46 -21.79 -9.30
CA VAL A 199 -7.09 -20.80 -10.18
C VAL A 199 -7.39 -21.47 -11.51
N LYS A 200 -8.64 -21.40 -11.95
CA LYS A 200 -9.09 -22.05 -13.19
C LYS A 200 -8.79 -21.19 -14.42
N TYR A 201 -8.46 -21.85 -15.52
CA TYR A 201 -8.40 -21.22 -16.84
C TYR A 201 -9.74 -20.55 -17.17
N THR A 202 -9.68 -19.31 -17.64
CA THR A 202 -10.85 -18.51 -18.03
C THR A 202 -10.49 -17.76 -19.31
N SER A 203 -11.04 -18.20 -20.45
CA SER A 203 -10.69 -17.62 -21.76
C SER A 203 -11.25 -16.22 -21.96
N LYS A 204 -12.42 -15.95 -21.37
CA LYS A 204 -13.16 -14.69 -21.42
C LYS A 204 -13.83 -14.46 -20.07
N ILE A 205 -13.93 -13.19 -19.68
CA ILE A 205 -14.75 -12.76 -18.54
C ILE A 205 -16.04 -12.10 -19.07
N GLU A 206 -17.15 -12.36 -18.40
CA GLU A 206 -18.47 -11.78 -18.68
C GLU A 206 -18.71 -10.56 -17.79
N TYR A 207 -17.76 -9.62 -17.79
CA TYR A 207 -17.84 -8.40 -17.00
C TYR A 207 -18.25 -7.24 -17.91
N GLN A 208 -19.37 -6.57 -17.59
CA GLN A 208 -19.96 -5.52 -18.43
C GLN A 208 -19.96 -4.12 -17.78
N CYS A 209 -19.51 -3.99 -16.53
CA CYS A 209 -19.44 -2.72 -15.82
C CYS A 209 -17.98 -2.24 -15.66
N ALA A 210 -17.77 -1.01 -15.23
CA ALA A 210 -16.46 -0.55 -14.79
C ALA A 210 -16.21 -0.99 -13.33
N ILE A 211 -14.99 -1.45 -13.04
CA ILE A 211 -14.54 -1.72 -11.67
C ILE A 211 -14.00 -0.42 -11.10
N THR A 212 -14.68 0.11 -10.08
CA THR A 212 -14.13 1.22 -9.29
C THR A 212 -13.15 0.68 -8.27
N VAL A 213 -11.87 1.02 -8.40
CA VAL A 213 -10.84 0.63 -7.45
C VAL A 213 -11.10 1.32 -6.10
N GLU A 214 -11.08 0.55 -5.02
CA GLU A 214 -11.25 1.12 -3.68
C GLU A 214 -10.07 2.03 -3.35
N SER A 215 -10.35 3.20 -2.77
CA SER A 215 -9.34 4.15 -2.31
C SER A 215 -8.40 3.55 -1.26
N ASP A 216 -7.17 4.06 -1.21
CA ASP A 216 -6.10 3.52 -0.36
C ASP A 216 -6.37 3.77 1.15
N TRP A 217 -6.65 2.71 1.91
CA TRP A 217 -6.91 2.80 3.36
C TRP A 217 -5.69 3.25 4.17
N SER A 218 -4.49 2.89 3.72
CA SER A 218 -3.24 3.39 4.25
C SER A 218 -3.21 4.94 4.24
N SER A 219 -3.64 5.54 3.14
CA SER A 219 -3.74 6.99 2.95
C SER A 219 -4.93 7.61 3.68
N ALA A 220 -6.03 6.86 3.84
CA ALA A 220 -7.15 7.28 4.68
C ALA A 220 -6.71 7.54 6.13
N SER A 221 -5.70 6.80 6.64
CA SER A 221 -5.20 6.92 8.02
C SER A 221 -4.87 8.37 8.41
N TYR A 222 -4.36 9.18 7.48
CA TYR A 222 -4.00 10.57 7.75
C TYR A 222 -5.23 11.44 8.01
N PHE A 223 -6.34 11.20 7.32
CA PHE A 223 -7.61 11.89 7.56
C PHE A 223 -8.31 11.40 8.83
N PHE A 224 -8.14 10.11 9.17
CA PHE A 224 -8.52 9.59 10.48
C PHE A 224 -7.77 10.31 11.61
N ALA A 225 -6.45 10.48 11.47
CA ALA A 225 -5.63 11.24 12.41
C ALA A 225 -6.06 12.71 12.53
N ILE A 226 -6.28 13.39 11.40
CA ILE A 226 -6.78 14.77 11.38
C ILE A 226 -8.11 14.86 12.14
N THR A 227 -9.06 13.96 11.84
CA THR A 227 -10.37 13.94 12.50
C THR A 227 -10.22 13.69 14.00
N ALA A 228 -9.41 12.72 14.40
CA ALA A 228 -9.17 12.38 15.81
C ALA A 228 -8.60 13.56 16.61
N LEU A 229 -7.67 14.31 16.02
CA LEU A 229 -7.00 15.46 16.63
C LEU A 229 -7.85 16.74 16.64
N SER A 230 -8.95 16.77 15.89
CA SER A 230 -9.82 17.93 15.74
C SER A 230 -10.84 18.06 16.88
N ALA A 231 -11.56 19.19 16.91
CA ALA A 231 -12.63 19.41 17.86
C ALA A 231 -13.85 18.49 17.58
N PRO A 232 -14.61 18.08 18.62
CA PRO A 232 -15.86 17.35 18.42
C PRO A 232 -16.82 18.04 17.45
N GLY A 233 -17.52 17.25 16.64
CA GLY A 233 -18.36 17.73 15.54
C GLY A 233 -17.62 17.93 14.22
N THR A 234 -16.29 17.86 14.19
CA THR A 234 -15.53 17.89 12.93
C THR A 234 -15.87 16.68 12.07
N LYS A 235 -16.18 16.93 10.80
CA LYS A 235 -16.55 15.92 9.80
C LYS A 235 -15.64 16.00 8.58
N ILE A 236 -15.13 14.85 8.13
CA ILE A 236 -14.40 14.68 6.88
C ILE A 236 -15.03 13.53 6.09
N CYS A 237 -15.27 13.73 4.80
CA CYS A 237 -15.81 12.70 3.90
C CYS A 237 -14.73 12.26 2.90
N LEU A 238 -14.61 10.95 2.70
CA LEU A 238 -13.70 10.34 1.73
C LEU A 238 -14.49 9.51 0.73
N SER A 239 -14.21 9.62 -0.57
CA SER A 239 -14.94 8.87 -1.60
C SER A 239 -14.25 7.58 -2.04
N SER A 240 -15.03 6.68 -2.65
CA SER A 240 -14.61 5.39 -3.22
C SER A 240 -14.15 4.38 -2.17
N TYR A 241 -14.91 4.25 -1.08
CA TYR A 241 -14.71 3.27 -0.01
C TYR A 241 -15.89 2.30 0.08
N LYS A 242 -15.61 1.06 0.50
CA LYS A 242 -16.63 0.03 0.75
C LYS A 242 -16.55 -0.47 2.19
N PRO A 243 -17.67 -0.87 2.81
CA PRO A 243 -17.66 -1.45 4.15
C PRO A 243 -16.88 -2.76 4.20
N ASP A 244 -17.01 -3.61 3.17
CA ASP A 244 -16.34 -4.90 3.05
C ASP A 244 -15.01 -4.78 2.29
N SER A 245 -14.07 -4.00 2.84
CA SER A 245 -12.76 -3.80 2.22
C SER A 245 -11.88 -5.05 2.25
N LEU A 246 -11.09 -5.24 1.20
CA LEU A 246 -10.04 -6.25 1.12
C LEU A 246 -8.69 -5.75 1.65
N GLN A 247 -8.59 -4.46 1.94
CA GLN A 247 -7.38 -3.83 2.43
C GLN A 247 -7.31 -3.99 3.95
N GLY A 248 -6.23 -4.58 4.45
CA GLY A 248 -6.07 -4.82 5.89
C GLY A 248 -6.21 -3.54 6.73
N ASP A 249 -5.76 -2.41 6.19
CA ASP A 249 -5.79 -1.10 6.85
C ASP A 249 -7.21 -0.56 7.08
N ALA A 250 -8.26 -1.19 6.53
CA ALA A 250 -9.65 -0.90 6.89
C ALA A 250 -9.95 -1.08 8.38
N ALA A 251 -9.08 -1.82 9.10
CA ALA A 251 -9.06 -1.88 10.56
C ALA A 251 -9.01 -0.50 11.25
N LEU A 252 -8.57 0.56 10.55
CA LEU A 252 -8.63 1.95 11.02
C LEU A 252 -10.01 2.34 11.54
N SER A 253 -11.08 1.90 10.86
CA SER A 253 -12.46 2.20 11.26
C SER A 253 -12.81 1.72 12.67
N GLU A 254 -12.27 0.57 13.07
CA GLU A 254 -12.43 0.04 14.43
C GLU A 254 -11.45 0.69 15.40
N ILE A 255 -10.16 0.77 15.03
CA ILE A 255 -9.09 1.30 15.89
C ILE A 255 -9.42 2.73 16.32
N TYR A 256 -9.85 3.59 15.39
CA TYR A 256 -10.07 5.00 15.66
C TYR A 256 -11.36 5.31 16.44
N LYS A 257 -12.21 4.32 16.71
CA LYS A 257 -13.30 4.47 17.70
C LYS A 257 -12.73 4.81 19.08
N SER A 258 -11.60 4.20 19.46
CA SER A 258 -10.88 4.49 20.72
C SER A 258 -10.32 5.92 20.78
N PHE A 259 -10.18 6.58 19.63
CA PHE A 259 -9.81 7.99 19.53
C PHE A 259 -11.03 8.91 19.32
N GLY A 260 -12.23 8.37 19.45
CA GLY A 260 -13.49 9.08 19.33
C GLY A 260 -13.87 9.44 17.89
N VAL A 261 -13.36 8.73 16.88
CA VAL A 261 -13.82 8.89 15.49
C VAL A 261 -14.86 7.83 15.18
N LYS A 262 -16.07 8.29 14.85
CA LYS A 262 -17.14 7.44 14.32
C LYS A 262 -17.04 7.38 12.80
N THR A 263 -17.16 6.19 12.24
CA THR A 263 -17.18 5.96 10.79
C THR A 263 -18.56 5.55 10.31
N THR A 264 -19.06 6.18 9.24
CA THR A 264 -20.31 5.79 8.58
C THR A 264 -20.06 5.61 7.09
N PHE A 265 -20.59 4.54 6.50
CA PHE A 265 -20.53 4.30 5.06
C PHE A 265 -21.90 4.59 4.43
N TYR A 266 -21.92 5.35 3.33
CA TYR A 266 -23.10 5.57 2.50
C TYR A 266 -22.67 5.87 1.05
N ASP A 267 -23.29 5.23 0.07
CA ASP A 267 -23.08 5.48 -1.37
C ASP A 267 -21.60 5.61 -1.80
N GLY A 268 -20.76 4.67 -1.38
CA GLY A 268 -19.32 4.68 -1.69
C GLY A 268 -18.50 5.77 -0.98
N THR A 269 -19.12 6.48 -0.03
CA THR A 269 -18.49 7.51 0.80
C THR A 269 -18.26 6.99 2.21
N LEU A 270 -17.06 7.23 2.74
CA LEU A 270 -16.69 7.03 4.13
C LEU A 270 -16.71 8.39 4.84
N GLU A 271 -17.62 8.56 5.78
CA GLU A 271 -17.68 9.72 6.66
C GLU A 271 -16.95 9.45 7.97
N LEU A 272 -16.08 10.37 8.35
CA LEU A 272 -15.36 10.40 9.62
C LEU A 272 -15.93 11.54 10.46
N LEU A 273 -16.46 11.22 11.64
CA LEU A 273 -17.02 12.20 12.57
C LEU A 273 -16.28 12.14 13.90
N LYS A 274 -15.70 13.26 14.34
CA LYS A 274 -15.16 13.40 15.69
C LYS A 274 -16.30 13.50 16.71
N THR A 275 -16.35 12.56 17.64
CA THR A 275 -17.31 12.49 18.74
C THR A 275 -16.76 13.09 20.03
N ASN A 276 -17.60 13.18 21.07
CA ASN A 276 -17.21 13.60 22.43
C ASN A 276 -16.56 12.48 23.27
N HIS A 277 -16.29 11.31 22.67
CA HIS A 277 -15.64 10.21 23.38
C HIS A 277 -14.23 10.62 23.84
N GLN A 278 -13.93 10.37 25.11
CA GLN A 278 -12.60 10.64 25.68
C GLN A 278 -11.63 9.52 25.29
N PRO A 279 -10.52 9.84 24.60
CA PRO A 279 -9.57 8.82 24.19
C PRO A 279 -8.82 8.17 25.37
N GLU A 280 -8.51 6.89 25.24
CA GLU A 280 -7.75 6.12 26.23
C GLU A 280 -6.39 5.67 25.69
N ALA A 281 -5.51 5.20 26.57
CA ALA A 281 -4.22 4.63 26.17
C ALA A 281 -4.44 3.38 25.30
N LEU A 282 -3.66 3.25 24.22
CA LEU A 282 -3.84 2.19 23.24
C LEU A 282 -2.79 1.08 23.39
N GLN A 283 -3.22 -0.17 23.45
CA GLN A 283 -2.36 -1.34 23.25
C GLN A 283 -2.86 -2.12 22.06
N LEU A 284 -2.01 -2.30 21.04
CA LEU A 284 -2.44 -2.87 19.77
C LEU A 284 -1.33 -3.67 19.09
N SER A 285 -1.69 -4.82 18.52
CA SER A 285 -0.85 -5.56 17.58
C SER A 285 -1.19 -5.14 16.15
N LEU A 286 -0.18 -4.66 15.42
CA LEU A 286 -0.29 -4.19 14.04
C LEU A 286 0.34 -5.17 13.05
N HIS A 287 0.44 -6.46 13.40
CA HIS A 287 1.03 -7.49 12.55
C HIS A 287 0.37 -7.57 11.15
N ASN A 288 -0.95 -7.34 11.06
CA ASN A 288 -1.70 -7.36 9.80
C ASN A 288 -1.79 -5.98 9.11
N THR A 289 -1.48 -4.90 9.82
CA THR A 289 -1.59 -3.51 9.36
C THR A 289 -0.36 -2.68 9.77
N PRO A 290 0.87 -3.15 9.47
CA PRO A 290 2.08 -2.50 9.96
C PRO A 290 2.27 -1.08 9.41
N ASP A 291 1.71 -0.81 8.22
CA ASP A 291 1.90 0.41 7.46
C ASP A 291 1.12 1.63 8.02
N ILE A 292 0.19 1.42 8.97
CA ILE A 292 -0.54 2.50 9.68
C ILE A 292 0.05 2.82 11.07
N ALA A 293 1.12 2.12 11.49
CA ALA A 293 1.71 2.29 12.82
C ALA A 293 2.24 3.72 13.07
N GLN A 294 2.86 4.33 12.06
CA GLN A 294 3.37 5.70 12.14
C GLN A 294 2.24 6.68 12.44
N THR A 295 1.16 6.58 11.67
CA THR A 295 -0.02 7.44 11.85
C THR A 295 -0.67 7.24 13.22
N ILE A 296 -0.82 6.00 13.69
CA ILE A 296 -1.39 5.72 15.02
C ILE A 296 -0.50 6.29 16.13
N ALA A 297 0.82 6.06 16.08
CA ALA A 297 1.75 6.57 17.10
C ALA A 297 1.71 8.11 17.18
N VAL A 298 1.69 8.77 16.02
CA VAL A 298 1.58 10.23 15.93
C VAL A 298 0.23 10.73 16.43
N THR A 299 -0.88 10.04 16.12
CA THR A 299 -2.21 10.36 16.66
C THR A 299 -2.25 10.25 18.19
N CYS A 300 -1.72 9.17 18.75
CA CYS A 300 -1.61 9.00 20.21
C CYS A 300 -0.85 10.17 20.84
N PHE A 301 0.32 10.52 20.27
CA PHE A 301 1.12 11.64 20.74
C PHE A 301 0.36 12.97 20.67
N GLY A 302 -0.31 13.24 19.55
CA GLY A 302 -1.09 14.47 19.36
C GLY A 302 -2.32 14.58 20.28
N LEU A 303 -2.85 13.45 20.75
CA LEU A 303 -3.92 13.38 21.76
C LEU A 303 -3.38 13.41 23.20
N GLY A 304 -2.05 13.40 23.39
CA GLY A 304 -1.42 13.34 24.71
C GLY A 304 -1.47 11.95 25.37
N LEU A 305 -1.77 10.90 24.59
CA LEU A 305 -1.95 9.53 25.07
C LEU A 305 -0.66 8.73 24.99
N GLY A 306 -0.53 7.75 25.88
CA GLY A 306 0.46 6.69 25.73
C GLY A 306 -0.05 5.59 24.80
N CYS A 307 0.87 4.87 24.16
CA CYS A 307 0.53 3.65 23.43
C CYS A 307 1.64 2.61 23.45
N HIS A 308 1.25 1.34 23.27
CA HIS A 308 2.16 0.22 23.05
C HIS A 308 1.74 -0.52 21.78
N LEU A 309 2.55 -0.41 20.73
CA LEU A 309 2.30 -0.99 19.42
C LEU A 309 3.26 -2.16 19.19
N THR A 310 2.74 -3.34 18.84
CA THR A 310 3.52 -4.56 18.58
C THR A 310 3.32 -5.07 17.16
N GLY A 311 4.06 -6.10 16.75
CA GLY A 311 3.95 -6.68 15.41
C GLY A 311 4.68 -5.86 14.33
N LEU A 312 5.61 -4.97 14.73
CA LEU A 312 6.25 -3.98 13.86
C LEU A 312 7.58 -4.45 13.23
N HIS A 313 7.90 -5.74 13.30
CA HIS A 313 9.17 -6.31 12.83
C HIS A 313 9.50 -5.96 11.36
N THR A 314 8.48 -5.80 10.50
CA THR A 314 8.71 -5.46 9.09
C THR A 314 9.09 -4.00 8.85
N LEU A 315 8.90 -3.09 9.82
CA LEU A 315 9.08 -1.64 9.63
C LEU A 315 10.55 -1.23 9.46
N LYS A 316 11.49 -2.02 10.02
CA LYS A 316 12.92 -1.72 9.96
C LYS A 316 13.53 -1.84 8.56
N ILE A 317 12.95 -2.69 7.72
CA ILE A 317 13.47 -3.03 6.38
C ILE A 317 12.67 -2.38 5.24
N LYS A 318 11.87 -1.34 5.56
CA LYS A 318 11.08 -0.58 4.59
C LYS A 318 11.96 0.45 3.88
N GLU A 319 11.37 1.57 3.45
CA GLU A 319 12.09 2.69 2.84
C GLU A 319 13.18 3.28 3.74
N THR A 320 12.89 3.34 5.03
CA THR A 320 13.81 3.70 6.12
C THR A 320 13.55 2.75 7.29
N ASP A 321 14.40 2.77 8.32
CA ASP A 321 14.01 2.20 9.61
C ASP A 321 12.95 3.10 10.25
N ARG A 322 11.69 2.77 9.99
CA ARG A 322 10.54 3.59 10.43
C ARG A 322 10.40 3.65 11.94
N LEU A 323 10.89 2.65 12.69
CA LEU A 323 10.83 2.68 14.16
C LEU A 323 11.83 3.70 14.71
N THR A 324 13.06 3.65 14.22
CA THR A 324 14.11 4.61 14.58
C THR A 324 13.74 6.03 14.14
N ALA A 325 13.17 6.18 12.94
CA ALA A 325 12.69 7.47 12.45
C ALA A 325 11.55 8.03 13.31
N LEU A 326 10.54 7.22 13.66
CA LEU A 326 9.46 7.63 14.58
C LEU A 326 10.00 8.06 15.94
N GLN A 327 10.89 7.27 16.53
CA GLN A 327 11.51 7.61 17.81
C GLN A 327 12.21 8.95 17.73
N THR A 328 13.04 9.16 16.71
CA THR A 328 13.83 10.38 16.51
C THR A 328 12.92 11.60 16.35
N GLU A 329 11.97 11.54 15.41
CA GLU A 329 11.12 12.69 15.08
C GLU A 329 10.09 13.02 16.17
N LEU A 330 9.49 12.01 16.83
CA LEU A 330 8.60 12.24 17.98
C LEU A 330 9.37 12.81 19.18
N SER A 331 10.62 12.38 19.42
CA SER A 331 11.44 12.91 20.51
C SER A 331 11.76 14.40 20.31
N LYS A 332 11.99 14.85 19.07
CA LYS A 332 12.16 16.29 18.75
C LYS A 332 10.94 17.12 19.12
N LEU A 333 9.74 16.54 19.07
CA LEU A 333 8.47 17.17 19.46
C LEU A 333 8.21 17.16 20.97
N GLY A 334 9.05 16.45 21.75
CA GLY A 334 8.94 16.32 23.21
C GLY A 334 8.37 14.99 23.69
N ALA A 335 8.21 13.99 22.83
CA ALA A 335 7.76 12.65 23.23
C ALA A 335 8.85 11.87 23.98
N THR A 336 8.44 10.94 24.84
CA THR A 336 9.31 9.86 25.34
C THR A 336 8.93 8.57 24.65
N VAL A 337 9.80 8.08 23.77
CA VAL A 337 9.55 6.89 22.94
C VAL A 337 10.65 5.84 23.15
N ALA A 338 10.23 4.62 23.48
CA ALA A 338 11.09 3.44 23.50
C ALA A 338 10.71 2.50 22.35
N ILE A 339 11.70 1.99 21.64
CA ILE A 339 11.51 1.02 20.55
C ILE A 339 12.24 -0.27 20.85
N SER A 340 11.78 -1.37 20.26
CA SER A 340 12.48 -2.65 20.21
C SER A 340 12.62 -3.10 18.75
N GLU A 341 13.01 -4.35 18.52
CA GLU A 341 13.03 -4.95 17.18
C GLU A 341 11.63 -5.01 16.53
N ASN A 342 10.56 -5.06 17.31
CA ASN A 342 9.20 -5.30 16.80
C ASN A 342 8.09 -4.51 17.49
N SER A 343 8.45 -3.52 18.33
CA SER A 343 7.48 -2.73 19.08
C SER A 343 7.90 -1.27 19.27
N LEU A 344 6.91 -0.43 19.55
CA LEU A 344 7.07 0.97 19.92
C LEU A 344 6.20 1.26 21.15
N THR A 345 6.79 1.88 22.17
CA THR A 345 6.10 2.35 23.37
C THR A 345 6.25 3.85 23.48
N LEU A 346 5.13 4.56 23.41
CA LEU A 346 5.03 6.00 23.63
C LEU A 346 4.44 6.23 25.02
N LYS A 347 5.10 7.07 25.83
CA LYS A 347 4.51 7.55 27.09
C LYS A 347 3.54 8.72 26.83
N PRO A 348 2.51 8.91 27.67
CA PRO A 348 1.66 10.09 27.61
C PRO A 348 2.49 11.38 27.61
N ALA A 349 2.08 12.35 26.79
CA ALA A 349 2.76 13.63 26.63
C ALA A 349 1.80 14.78 26.91
N VAL A 350 2.29 15.81 27.61
CA VAL A 350 1.45 16.96 28.01
C VAL A 350 1.63 18.15 27.06
N ARG A 351 2.76 18.21 26.34
CA ARG A 351 3.13 19.32 25.47
C ARG A 351 3.69 18.81 24.16
N ILE A 352 3.39 19.53 23.09
CA ILE A 352 3.98 19.36 21.76
C ILE A 352 4.77 20.63 21.44
N LEU A 353 6.04 20.48 21.07
CA LEU A 353 6.87 21.62 20.66
C LEU A 353 6.45 22.08 19.25
N PRO A 354 6.10 23.37 19.05
CA PRO A 354 5.70 23.89 17.73
C PRO A 354 6.92 24.14 16.83
N ASN A 355 6.68 24.23 15.52
CA ASN A 355 7.68 24.57 14.49
C ASN A 355 8.86 23.61 14.39
N VAL A 356 8.70 22.36 14.87
CA VAL A 356 9.72 21.32 14.72
C VAL A 356 9.79 20.87 13.26
N ARG A 357 11.03 20.70 12.78
CA ARG A 357 11.34 20.14 11.46
C ARG A 357 11.37 18.61 11.55
N ILE A 358 10.57 17.98 10.71
CA ILE A 358 10.43 16.53 10.60
C ILE A 358 11.16 16.07 9.36
N ALA A 359 12.24 15.32 9.58
CA ALA A 359 12.97 14.65 8.51
C ALA A 359 12.13 13.48 7.98
N THR A 360 12.03 13.34 6.66
CA THR A 360 11.21 12.30 6.04
C THR A 360 11.98 11.05 5.67
N TYR A 361 13.32 11.10 5.63
CA TYR A 361 14.18 9.97 5.29
C TYR A 361 13.84 9.33 3.94
N ASN A 362 13.39 10.15 2.97
CA ASN A 362 12.85 9.69 1.67
C ASN A 362 11.68 8.70 1.80
N ASP A 363 10.95 8.74 2.92
CA ASP A 363 9.77 7.94 3.19
C ASP A 363 8.50 8.80 3.23
N HIS A 364 7.68 8.65 2.19
CA HIS A 364 6.36 9.25 2.05
C HIS A 364 5.46 9.09 3.28
N ARG A 365 5.54 7.96 3.99
CA ARG A 365 4.71 7.74 5.18
C ARG A 365 5.17 8.55 6.38
N MET A 366 6.47 8.86 6.50
CA MET A 366 6.96 9.78 7.54
C MET A 366 6.41 11.19 7.32
N ALA A 367 6.42 11.67 6.06
CA ALA A 367 5.85 12.97 5.71
C ALA A 367 4.36 13.06 6.05
N MET A 368 3.58 12.09 5.58
CA MET A 368 2.12 12.12 5.71
C MET A 368 1.62 11.77 7.11
N ALA A 369 2.31 10.90 7.86
CA ALA A 369 1.92 10.54 9.23
C ALA A 369 2.08 11.71 10.21
N PHE A 370 3.06 12.58 10.00
CA PHE A 370 3.31 13.75 10.87
C PHE A 370 2.48 14.97 10.50
N ALA A 371 2.05 15.12 9.24
CA ALA A 371 1.23 16.24 8.79
C ALA A 371 -0.05 16.50 9.62
N PRO A 372 -0.81 15.48 10.08
CA PRO A 372 -1.95 15.66 10.98
C PRO A 372 -1.66 16.41 12.28
N LEU A 373 -0.42 16.39 12.80
CA LEU A 373 -0.07 17.15 14.01
C LEU A 373 -0.23 18.66 13.84
N ALA A 374 -0.28 19.16 12.60
CA ALA A 374 -0.53 20.57 12.32
C ALA A 374 -1.89 21.07 12.86
N VAL A 375 -2.82 20.15 13.19
CA VAL A 375 -4.07 20.42 13.91
C VAL A 375 -3.82 20.91 15.34
N LYS A 376 -2.71 20.49 15.96
CA LYS A 376 -2.33 20.87 17.33
C LYS A 376 -1.32 22.02 17.36
N VAL A 377 -0.26 21.93 16.56
CA VAL A 377 0.81 22.95 16.49
C VAL A 377 1.39 23.01 15.07
N PRO A 378 1.86 24.17 14.58
CA PRO A 378 2.53 24.24 13.30
C PRO A 378 3.72 23.27 13.21
N ILE A 379 3.88 22.60 12.07
CA ILE A 379 4.94 21.60 11.85
C ILE A 379 5.59 21.80 10.48
N ILE A 380 6.89 21.54 10.37
CA ILE A 380 7.64 21.64 9.12
C ILE A 380 7.98 20.21 8.65
N ILE A 381 7.56 19.83 7.45
CA ILE A 381 7.88 18.56 6.82
C ILE A 381 8.98 18.78 5.77
N GLU A 382 10.12 18.10 5.93
CA GLU A 382 11.25 18.23 5.01
C GLU A 382 11.13 17.33 3.78
N GLY A 383 11.50 17.83 2.60
CA GLY A 383 11.40 17.06 1.35
C GLY A 383 9.96 16.61 1.07
N SER A 384 9.00 17.53 1.12
CA SER A 384 7.56 17.27 1.01
C SER A 384 7.15 16.58 -0.29
N GLU A 385 7.94 16.69 -1.36
CA GLU A 385 7.76 16.01 -2.64
C GLU A 385 7.76 14.48 -2.54
N VAL A 386 8.34 13.92 -1.47
CA VAL A 386 8.45 12.48 -1.24
C VAL A 386 7.10 11.75 -1.27
N VAL A 387 6.00 12.45 -1.02
CA VAL A 387 4.64 11.88 -1.04
C VAL A 387 4.21 11.36 -2.42
N SER A 388 4.84 11.82 -3.52
CA SER A 388 4.53 11.38 -4.90
C SER A 388 4.59 9.86 -5.06
N LYS A 389 5.42 9.20 -4.25
CA LYS A 389 5.60 7.75 -4.28
C LYS A 389 4.30 6.96 -4.08
N SER A 390 3.33 7.51 -3.34
CA SER A 390 2.05 6.83 -3.11
C SER A 390 0.82 7.73 -3.18
N TYR A 391 0.94 9.02 -2.86
CA TYR A 391 -0.18 9.94 -2.82
C TYR A 391 0.24 11.35 -3.29
N PRO A 392 0.50 11.54 -4.60
CA PRO A 392 0.92 12.82 -5.18
C PRO A 392 0.01 13.99 -4.84
N ALA A 393 -1.29 13.77 -4.78
CA ALA A 393 -2.28 14.81 -4.48
C ALA A 393 -2.39 15.20 -3.00
N PHE A 394 -1.65 14.54 -2.08
CA PHE A 394 -1.83 14.69 -0.63
C PHE A 394 -1.88 16.15 -0.15
N TRP A 395 -0.87 16.95 -0.51
CA TRP A 395 -0.82 18.36 -0.07
C TRP A 395 -1.96 19.20 -0.66
N ASN A 396 -2.38 18.91 -1.90
CA ASN A 396 -3.50 19.59 -2.53
C ASN A 396 -4.82 19.21 -1.85
N ASP A 397 -4.98 17.95 -1.45
CA ASP A 397 -6.16 17.50 -0.72
C ASP A 397 -6.23 18.08 0.70
N LEU A 398 -5.10 18.25 1.39
CA LEU A 398 -5.07 18.99 2.66
C LEU A 398 -5.47 20.46 2.48
N LYS A 399 -5.03 21.12 1.40
CA LYS A 399 -5.47 22.48 1.08
C LYS A 399 -6.97 22.57 0.84
N LYS A 400 -7.59 21.57 0.21
CA LYS A 400 -9.06 21.53 -0.01
C LYS A 400 -9.86 21.51 1.30
N ILE A 401 -9.36 20.88 2.35
CA ILE A 401 -9.98 20.91 3.69
C ILE A 401 -9.54 22.12 4.53
N GLY A 402 -8.71 23.03 3.98
CA GLY A 402 -8.38 24.32 4.57
C GLY A 402 -6.98 24.44 5.19
N PHE A 403 -6.09 23.46 5.05
CA PHE A 403 -4.70 23.62 5.52
C PHE A 403 -3.98 24.72 4.73
N GLN A 404 -3.23 25.54 5.46
CA GLN A 404 -2.26 26.46 4.88
C GLN A 404 -0.92 25.74 4.80
N ILE A 405 -0.35 25.70 3.59
CA ILE A 405 0.93 25.06 3.31
C ILE A 405 1.81 26.05 2.57
N SER A 406 2.89 26.49 3.21
CA SER A 406 3.89 27.40 2.64
C SER A 406 5.25 26.72 2.56
N GLU A 407 6.05 27.13 1.57
CA GLU A 407 7.44 26.71 1.47
C GLU A 407 8.30 27.50 2.47
N VAL A 408 9.23 26.81 3.12
CA VAL A 408 10.23 27.40 4.01
C VAL A 408 11.62 26.92 3.63
N LEU A 409 12.63 27.74 3.90
CA LEU A 409 14.03 27.40 3.68
C LEU A 409 14.48 26.32 4.67
#